data_AF-A0A836ZSD4-F1
#
_entry.id   AF-A0A836ZSD4-F1
#
_cell.length_a   1.000
_cell.length_b   1.000
_cell.length_c   1.000
_cell.angle_alpha   90.00
_cell.angle_beta   90.00
_cell.angle_gamma   90.00
#
_symmetry.space_group_name_H-M   'P 1'
#
loop_
_entity.id
_entity.type
_entity.pdbx_description
1 polymer ?
#
loop_
_entity_poly.entity_id
_entity_poly.type
_entity_poly.pdbx_seq_one_letter_code
_entity_poly.pdbx_strand_id
1 'polypeptide(L)' 'MQGYQREVSKALAHTPGLVRGIWLTQATLVVDRTVEDSAAWPLICRELERYPYLRTVRVQLNPRPGVAEPVRWRQCTTV' A
#
# COMPACT_ATOMS: atom_id res chain seq x y z
N MET A 1 -14.55 -7.04 5.90
CA MET A 1 -13.35 -6.17 5.97
C MET A 1 -12.07 -6.95 6.19
N GLN A 2 -11.91 -7.73 7.28
CA GLN A 2 -10.65 -8.45 7.55
C GLN A 2 -10.19 -9.40 6.43
N GLY A 3 -11.13 -10.04 5.71
CA GLY A 3 -10.82 -10.87 4.55
C GLY A 3 -10.16 -10.11 3.40
N TYR A 4 -10.74 -8.95 3.01
CA TYR A 4 -10.19 -8.10 1.95
C TYR A 4 -8.81 -7.54 2.30
N GLN A 5 -8.63 -7.13 3.56
CA GLN A 5 -7.33 -6.67 4.05
C GLN A 5 -6.24 -7.75 3.92
N ARG A 6 -6.56 -8.99 4.31
CA ARG A 6 -5.65 -10.13 4.15
C ARG A 6 -5.34 -10.42 2.68
N GLU A 7 -6.34 -10.35 1.80
CA GLU A 7 -6.15 -10.53 0.36
C GLU A 7 -5.23 -9.47 -0.25
N VAL A 8 -5.43 -8.20 0.12
CA VAL A 8 -4.55 -7.10 -0.30
C VAL A 8 -3.13 -7.32 0.22
N SER A 9 -2.94 -7.60 1.52
CA SER A 9 -1.61 -7.87 2.07
C SER A 9 -0.89 -9.02 1.34
N LYS A 10 -1.62 -10.09 1.03
CA LYS A 10 -1.09 -11.22 0.25
C LYS A 10 -0.73 -10.80 -1.17
N ALA A 11 -1.57 -10.04 -1.86
CA ALA A 11 -1.31 -9.61 -3.23
C ALA A 11 -0.07 -8.70 -3.32
N LEU A 12 0.05 -7.74 -2.40
CA LEU A 12 1.19 -6.83 -2.35
C LEU A 12 2.51 -7.58 -2.08
N ALA A 13 2.51 -8.60 -1.22
CA ALA A 13 3.70 -9.42 -0.95
C ALA A 13 4.17 -10.26 -2.16
N HIS A 14 3.28 -10.57 -3.11
CA HIS A 14 3.62 -11.29 -4.35
C HIS A 14 3.85 -10.34 -5.54
N THR A 15 3.79 -9.03 -5.34
CA THR A 15 3.94 -8.04 -6.41
C THR A 15 5.41 -7.60 -6.51
N PRO A 16 6.09 -7.83 -7.63
CA PRO A 16 7.48 -7.39 -7.81
C PRO A 16 7.64 -5.88 -7.54
N GLY A 17 8.66 -5.53 -6.76
CA GLY A 17 8.93 -4.14 -6.33
C GLY A 17 8.25 -3.72 -5.03
N LEU A 18 7.27 -4.49 -4.55
CA LEU A 18 6.68 -4.36 -3.22
C LEU A 18 7.21 -5.48 -2.32
N VAL A 19 7.42 -5.19 -1.04
CA VAL A 19 7.92 -6.16 -0.07
C VAL A 19 6.77 -6.73 0.74
N ARG A 20 5.94 -5.86 1.32
CA ARG A 20 4.76 -6.26 2.12
C ARG A 20 3.82 -5.08 2.33
N GLY A 21 2.54 -5.40 2.54
CA GLY A 21 1.53 -4.47 3.05
C GLY A 21 1.00 -4.92 4.40
N ILE A 22 1.16 -4.09 5.44
CA ILE A 22 0.74 -4.38 6.82
C ILE A 22 -0.35 -3.39 7.21
N TRP A 23 -1.48 -3.91 7.68
CA TRP A 23 -2.56 -3.06 8.20
C TRP A 23 -2.22 -2.62 9.62
N LEU A 24 -2.00 -1.31 9.80
CA LEU A 24 -1.82 -0.71 11.13
C LEU A 24 -3.16 -0.51 11.83
N THR A 25 -4.19 -0.16 11.05
CA THR A 25 -5.59 -0.06 11.50
C THR A 25 -6.52 -0.58 10.41
N GLN A 26 -7.83 -0.51 10.63
CA GLN A 26 -8.82 -0.83 9.58
C GLN A 26 -8.73 0.13 8.37
N ALA A 27 -8.26 1.36 8.56
CA ALA A 27 -8.21 2.41 7.54
C ALA A 27 -6.78 2.86 7.16
N THR A 28 -5.75 2.19 7.71
CA THR A 28 -4.34 2.54 7.50
C THR A 28 -3.53 1.32 7.08
N LEU A 29 -2.94 1.39 5.88
CA LEU A 29 -2.04 0.39 5.33
C LEU A 29 -0.62 0.95 5.27
N VAL A 30 0.35 0.21 5.80
CA VAL A 30 1.78 0.51 5.68
C VAL A 30 2.38 -0.39 4.62
N VAL A 31 3.15 0.16 3.69
CA VAL A 31 3.78 -0.56 2.58
C VAL A 31 5.28 -0.34 2.58
N ASP A 32 6.01 -1.46 2.63
CA ASP A 32 7.44 -1.51 2.34
C ASP A 32 7.64 -1.84 0.85
N ARG A 33 8.59 -1.16 0.21
CA ARG A 33 8.87 -1.27 -1.23
C ARG A 33 10.36 -1.16 -1.51
N THR A 34 10.77 -1.63 -2.68
CA THR A 34 12.14 -1.48 -3.20
C THR A 34 12.22 -0.55 -4.40
N VAL A 35 11.08 -0.27 -5.04
CA VAL A 35 10.97 0.65 -6.18
C VAL A 35 10.50 2.03 -5.77
N GLU A 36 10.73 3.02 -6.62
CA GLU A 36 10.25 4.39 -6.46
C GLU A 36 8.73 4.49 -6.27
N ASP A 37 8.27 5.54 -5.61
CA ASP A 37 6.86 5.81 -5.34
C ASP A 37 6.00 5.81 -6.61
N SER A 38 6.53 6.35 -7.72
CA SER A 38 5.81 6.42 -9.00
C SER A 38 5.55 5.03 -9.61
N ALA A 39 6.43 4.07 -9.36
CA ALA A 39 6.28 2.68 -9.81
C ALA A 39 5.42 1.86 -8.83
N ALA A 40 5.59 2.07 -7.52
CA ALA A 40 4.84 1.34 -6.50
C ALA A 40 3.36 1.74 -6.46
N TRP A 41 3.05 3.01 -6.66
CA TRP A 41 1.72 3.56 -6.39
C TRP A 41 0.59 2.96 -7.24
N PRO A 42 0.72 2.84 -8.58
CA PRO A 42 -0.33 2.21 -9.39
C PRO A 42 -0.60 0.75 -8.99
N LEU A 43 0.44 0.01 -8.56
CA LEU A 43 0.33 -1.38 -8.13
C LEU A 43 -0.48 -1.49 -6.84
N ILE A 44 -0.24 -0.60 -5.88
CA ILE A 44 -0.99 -0.54 -4.62
C ILE A 44 -2.45 -0.17 -4.88
N CYS A 45 -2.70 0.86 -5.69
CA CYS A 45 -4.05 1.32 -5.96
C CYS A 45 -4.88 0.29 -6.72
N ARG A 46 -4.28 -0.45 -7.66
CA ARG A 46 -4.94 -1.56 -8.33
C ARG A 46 -5.52 -2.57 -7.34
N GLU A 47 -4.79 -2.92 -6.27
CA GLU A 47 -5.29 -3.89 -5.29
C GLU A 47 -6.34 -3.32 -4.33
N LEU A 48 -6.20 -2.05 -3.92
CA LEU A 48 -7.17 -1.39 -3.04
C LEU A 48 -8.49 -1.09 -3.75
N GLU A 49 -8.46 -0.65 -5.00
CA GLU A 49 -9.64 -0.22 -5.74
C GLU A 49 -10.58 -1.36 -6.14
N ARG A 50 -10.06 -2.61 -6.13
CA ARG A 50 -10.87 -3.84 -6.25
C ARG A 50 -11.97 -3.95 -5.20
N TYR A 51 -11.78 -3.33 -4.05
CA TYR A 51 -12.73 -3.38 -2.94
C TYR A 51 -13.22 -1.96 -2.62
N PRO A 52 -14.50 -1.63 -2.89
CA PRO A 52 -15.04 -0.28 -2.65
C PRO A 52 -14.77 0.28 -1.24
N TYR A 53 -14.82 -0.58 -0.23
CA TYR A 53 -14.56 -0.24 1.17
C TYR A 53 -13.12 0.19 1.49
N LEU A 54 -12.15 -0.09 0.60
CA LEU A 54 -10.73 0.23 0.81
C LEU A 54 -10.27 1.48 0.04
N ARG A 55 -11.13 2.09 -0.78
CA ARG A 55 -10.75 3.22 -1.67
C ARG A 55 -10.28 4.47 -0.91
N THR A 56 -10.70 4.63 0.33
CA THR A 56 -10.36 5.76 1.21
C THR A 56 -9.28 5.42 2.24
N VAL A 57 -8.66 4.24 2.16
CA VAL A 57 -7.56 3.86 3.04
C VAL A 57 -6.37 4.79 2.87
N ARG A 58 -5.81 5.25 3.99
CA ARG A 58 -4.54 5.96 4.02
C ARG A 58 -3.40 4.97 3.88
N VAL A 59 -2.52 5.22 2.92
CA VAL A 59 -1.33 4.41 2.67
C VAL A 59 -0.09 5.15 3.14
N GLN A 60 0.64 4.56 4.08
CA GLN A 60 1.99 4.96 4.45
C GLN A 60 3.00 4.19 3.61
N LEU A 61 3.81 4.92 2.87
CA LEU A 61 4.94 4.44 2.10
C LEU A 61 6.22 4.65 2.92
N ASN A 62 6.82 3.55 3.42
CA ASN A 62 8.06 3.61 4.22
C ASN A 62 9.30 3.91 3.37
N PRO A 63 10.34 4.58 3.89
CA PRO A 63 11.58 4.76 3.13
C PRO A 63 12.11 3.44 2.60
N ARG A 64 12.58 3.41 1.36
CA ARG A 64 13.25 2.22 0.83
C ARG A 64 14.48 1.87 1.67
N PRO A 65 14.81 0.58 1.80
CA PRO A 65 16.00 0.16 2.54
C PRO A 65 17.27 0.85 2.02
N GLY A 66 18.03 1.49 2.90
CA GLY A 66 19.28 2.17 2.56
C GLY A 66 19.13 3.51 1.82
N VAL A 67 17.91 3.99 1.60
CA VAL A 67 17.65 5.28 0.93
C VAL A 67 17.17 6.30 1.95
N ALA A 68 17.83 7.46 1.98
CA ALA A 68 17.47 8.58 2.85
C ALA A 68 16.31 9.41 2.26
N GLU A 69 15.13 8.79 2.16
CA GLU A 69 13.90 9.44 1.72
C GLU A 69 12.88 9.52 2.87
N PRO A 70 11.98 10.52 2.89
CA PRO A 70 10.99 10.64 3.94
C PRO A 70 9.87 9.59 3.77
N VAL A 71 9.19 9.27 4.88
CA VAL A 71 7.90 8.58 4.83
C VAL A 71 6.92 9.40 3.99
N ARG A 72 6.15 8.73 3.12
CA ARG A 72 5.12 9.37 2.29
C ARG A 72 3.74 8.87 2.65
N TRP A 73 2.77 9.77 2.70
CA TRP A 73 1.36 9.44 2.94
C TRP A 73 0.55 9.72 1.69
N ARG A 74 -0.30 8.78 1.28
CA ARG A 74 -1.10 8.86 0.05
C ARG A 74 -2.46 8.17 0.23
N GLN A 75 -3.38 8.42 -0.70
CA GLN A 75 -4.69 7.78 -0.78
C GLN A 75 -5.09 7.65 -2.26
N CYS A 76 -5.62 6.49 -2.67
CA CYS A 76 -5.88 6.19 -4.09
C CYS A 76 -7.03 7.00 -4.66
N THR A 77 -8.07 7.25 -3.86
CA THR A 77 -9.18 8.12 -4.21
C THR A 77 -9.34 9.18 -3.13
N THR A 78 -9.29 10.45 -3.49
CA THR A 78 -9.76 11.54 -2.62
C THR A 78 -11.26 11.68 -2.82
N VAL A 79 -12.04 11.60 -1.73
CA VAL A 79 -13.49 11.86 -1.74
C VAL A 79 -13.79 13.34 -1.87
#